data_AF-T0PUQ1-F1
#
_entry.id   AF-T0PUQ1-F1
#
_cell.length_a   1.000
_cell.length_b   1.000
_cell.length_c   1.000
_cell.angle_alpha   90.00
_cell.angle_beta   90.00
_cell.angle_gamma   90.00
#
_symmetry.space_group_name_H-M   'P 1'
#
loop_
_entity.id
_entity.type
_entity.pdbx_description
1 polymer ?
#
loop_
_entity_poly.entity_id
_entity_poly.type
_entity_poly.pdbx_seq_one_letter_code
_entity_poly.pdbx_strand_id
1 'polypeptide(L)'
;HFCSLSGFKLNRDKTQVLAHSPLLNLSTLQLVQPSQPTKALGILTTLAGKAIILQTVCLPVLWYQLAWVAPDSKTAECIDKMILQFINGEPPVIGEGAQGHRMLHQSTVFAPKHQAGLGLKPAFFPWSARHRGHSLRFLQAALTTSPDPAWSSPSMAVIANAYAPWGDFADLAFADPSLPRIRRLLTSKAVPDRFKFMLNYWFSMRVGPSTLPAPSPLIHAQPLWSNQFLP
;
A
#
# COMPACT_ATOMS: atom_id res chain seq x y z
N HIS A 1 -8.25 -21.16 -12.25
CA HIS A 1 -8.90 -21.52 -10.96
C HIS A 1 -9.41 -20.25 -10.30
N PHE A 2 -10.66 -20.27 -9.84
CA PHE A 2 -11.32 -19.17 -9.15
C PHE A 2 -10.90 -19.19 -7.67
N CYS A 3 -10.39 -18.07 -7.14
CA CYS A 3 -10.13 -17.95 -5.70
C CYS A 3 -11.43 -17.48 -5.02
N SER A 4 -12.06 -18.36 -4.25
CA SER A 4 -13.35 -18.10 -3.58
C SER A 4 -13.30 -17.00 -2.52
N LEU A 5 -12.11 -16.57 -2.08
CA LEU A 5 -11.94 -15.52 -1.06
C LEU A 5 -11.74 -14.13 -1.63
N SER A 6 -11.31 -14.00 -2.90
CA SER A 6 -10.92 -12.71 -3.48
C SER A 6 -11.74 -12.31 -4.71
N GLY A 7 -12.55 -13.21 -5.27
CA GLY A 7 -13.42 -12.91 -6.42
C GLY A 7 -12.68 -12.59 -7.73
N PHE A 8 -11.35 -12.70 -7.76
CA PHE A 8 -10.56 -12.40 -8.96
C PHE A 8 -10.39 -13.63 -9.86
N LYS A 9 -10.60 -13.42 -11.17
CA LYS A 9 -10.14 -14.32 -12.23
C LYS A 9 -8.65 -14.01 -12.47
N LEU A 10 -7.77 -14.83 -11.90
CA LEU A 10 -6.34 -14.81 -12.20
C LEU A 10 -6.14 -14.99 -13.71
N ASN A 11 -5.64 -13.95 -14.38
CA ASN A 11 -5.28 -14.00 -15.79
C ASN A 11 -3.99 -14.82 -15.92
N ARG A 12 -4.16 -16.12 -16.19
CA ARG A 12 -3.11 -17.13 -16.17
C ARG A 12 -1.91 -16.74 -17.04
N ASP A 13 -2.12 -16.03 -18.14
CA ASP A 13 -1.04 -15.65 -19.07
C ASP A 13 -0.18 -14.52 -18.49
N LYS A 14 -0.80 -13.55 -17.79
CA LYS A 14 -0.06 -12.51 -17.05
C LYS A 14 0.59 -13.04 -15.78
N THR A 15 -0.04 -14.02 -15.12
CA THR A 15 0.57 -14.69 -13.96
C THR A 15 1.66 -15.68 -14.37
N GLN A 16 1.60 -16.25 -15.58
CA GLN A 16 2.65 -17.14 -16.12
C GLN A 16 3.92 -16.37 -16.45
N VAL A 17 3.86 -15.10 -16.89
CA VAL A 17 5.10 -14.31 -17.05
C VAL A 17 5.79 -14.07 -15.69
N LEU A 18 5.02 -13.98 -14.60
CA LEU A 18 5.55 -13.90 -13.23
C LEU A 18 5.90 -15.27 -12.62
N ALA A 19 5.36 -16.38 -13.14
CA ALA A 19 5.56 -17.75 -12.66
C ALA A 19 6.44 -18.63 -13.58
N HIS A 20 6.88 -18.10 -14.73
CA HIS A 20 7.81 -18.72 -15.68
C HIS A 20 9.09 -17.90 -15.85
N SER A 21 9.34 -16.94 -14.95
CA SER A 21 10.72 -16.84 -14.49
C SER A 21 11.00 -18.18 -13.83
N PRO A 22 11.98 -18.99 -14.30
CA PRO A 22 12.33 -20.19 -13.56
C PRO A 22 12.52 -19.73 -12.13
N LEU A 23 11.77 -20.35 -11.20
CA LEU A 23 12.07 -20.24 -9.78
C LEU A 23 13.58 -20.44 -9.72
N LEU A 24 14.32 -19.39 -9.38
CA LEU A 24 15.72 -19.52 -9.05
C LEU A 24 15.72 -20.64 -8.01
N ASN A 25 16.21 -21.81 -8.43
CA ASN A 25 16.35 -22.94 -7.54
C ASN A 25 17.04 -22.35 -6.30
N LEU A 26 16.40 -22.45 -5.14
CA LEU A 26 17.02 -21.98 -3.89
C LEU A 26 18.32 -22.78 -3.60
N SER A 27 18.52 -23.90 -4.31
CA SER A 27 19.76 -24.68 -4.41
C SER A 27 20.85 -24.04 -5.29
N THR A 28 20.50 -23.10 -6.19
CA THR A 28 21.46 -22.29 -6.97
C THR A 28 21.84 -20.98 -6.30
N LEU A 29 21.20 -20.61 -5.17
CA LEU A 29 21.90 -19.85 -4.13
C LEU A 29 22.92 -20.79 -3.48
N GLN A 30 23.89 -21.27 -4.26
CA GLN A 30 25.15 -21.66 -3.67
C GLN A 30 25.61 -20.41 -2.91
N LEU A 31 25.66 -20.56 -1.59
CA LEU A 31 26.55 -19.80 -0.74
C LEU A 31 27.87 -19.71 -1.51
N VAL A 32 28.13 -18.56 -2.14
CA VAL A 32 29.35 -18.37 -2.91
C VAL A 32 30.46 -18.62 -1.91
N GLN A 33 31.18 -19.73 -2.11
CA GLN A 33 32.38 -19.99 -1.33
C GLN A 33 33.28 -18.76 -1.44
N PRO A 34 33.96 -18.36 -0.35
CA PRO A 34 34.56 -17.03 -0.19
C PRO A 34 35.80 -16.78 -1.07
N SER A 35 35.90 -17.39 -2.25
CA SER A 35 37.10 -17.40 -3.08
C SER A 35 37.11 -16.41 -4.25
N GLN A 36 36.02 -15.70 -4.59
CA GLN A 36 36.09 -14.60 -5.58
C GLN A 36 35.11 -13.43 -5.34
N PRO A 37 35.55 -12.15 -5.45
CA PRO A 37 34.69 -10.99 -5.25
C PRO A 37 33.92 -10.64 -6.53
N THR A 38 32.65 -11.03 -6.62
CA THR A 38 31.74 -10.56 -7.66
C THR A 38 31.17 -9.20 -7.23
N LYS A 39 31.30 -8.16 -8.06
CA LYS A 39 30.87 -6.77 -7.77
C LYS A 39 29.40 -6.64 -7.30
N ALA A 40 28.52 -7.58 -7.66
CA ALA A 40 27.13 -7.64 -7.21
C ALA A 40 26.97 -7.97 -5.71
N LEU A 41 27.89 -8.75 -5.12
CA LEU A 41 27.91 -9.02 -3.68
C LEU A 41 28.24 -7.75 -2.89
N GLY A 42 29.09 -6.88 -3.46
CA GLY A 42 29.48 -5.60 -2.86
C GLY A 42 28.31 -4.65 -2.62
N ILE A 43 27.28 -4.67 -3.47
CA ILE A 43 26.10 -3.82 -3.29
C ILE A 43 25.25 -4.36 -2.12
N LEU A 44 25.02 -5.67 -2.05
CA LEU A 44 24.27 -6.32 -0.97
C LEU A 44 24.95 -6.23 0.40
N THR A 45 26.29 -6.16 0.42
CA THR A 45 27.06 -6.01 1.66
C THR A 45 27.14 -4.57 2.15
N THR A 46 26.95 -3.58 1.26
CA THR A 46 26.96 -2.16 1.67
C THR A 46 25.61 -1.73 2.25
N LEU A 47 25.68 -0.90 3.30
CA LEU A 47 24.50 -0.27 3.90
C LEU A 47 23.68 0.53 2.87
N ALA A 48 24.37 1.23 1.97
CA ALA A 48 23.75 1.98 0.88
C ALA A 48 22.98 1.07 -0.09
N GLY A 49 23.57 -0.07 -0.49
CA GLY A 49 22.90 -1.00 -1.40
C GLY A 49 21.68 -1.68 -0.75
N LYS A 50 21.74 -2.03 0.54
CA LYS A 50 20.56 -2.49 1.29
C LYS A 50 19.42 -1.46 1.28
N ALA A 51 19.75 -0.19 1.54
CA ALA A 51 18.76 0.89 1.52
C ALA A 51 18.15 1.09 0.12
N ILE A 52 18.96 0.98 -0.94
CA ILE A 52 18.48 1.05 -2.33
C ILE A 52 17.51 -0.10 -2.63
N ILE A 53 17.88 -1.36 -2.33
CA ILE A 53 17.03 -2.53 -2.58
C ILE A 53 15.67 -2.40 -1.87
N LEU A 54 15.66 -1.92 -0.63
CA LEU A 54 14.41 -1.63 0.08
C LEU A 54 13.58 -0.59 -0.66
N GLN A 55 14.18 0.53 -1.06
CA GLN A 55 13.47 1.64 -1.69
C GLN A 55 12.94 1.31 -3.09
N THR A 56 13.68 0.52 -3.88
CA THR A 56 13.37 0.30 -5.30
C THR A 56 12.66 -1.01 -5.59
N VAL A 57 12.80 -2.02 -4.72
CA VAL A 57 12.24 -3.36 -4.96
C VAL A 57 11.27 -3.76 -3.85
N CYS A 58 11.76 -3.92 -2.62
CA CYS A 58 10.97 -4.56 -1.56
C CYS A 58 9.76 -3.72 -1.15
N LEU A 59 9.98 -2.43 -0.85
CA LEU A 59 8.91 -1.55 -0.39
C LEU A 59 7.87 -1.31 -1.50
N PRO A 60 8.22 -0.98 -2.77
CA PRO A 60 7.23 -0.89 -3.85
C PRO A 60 6.32 -2.11 -3.99
N VAL A 61 6.89 -3.33 -3.96
CA VAL A 61 6.11 -4.57 -4.02
C VAL A 61 5.19 -4.70 -2.80
N LEU A 62 5.68 -4.39 -1.61
CA LEU A 62 4.87 -4.39 -0.39
C LEU A 62 3.70 -3.40 -0.48
N TRP A 63 3.95 -2.19 -0.97
CA TRP A 63 2.89 -1.19 -1.14
C TRP A 63 1.83 -1.59 -2.14
N TYR A 64 2.21 -2.33 -3.18
CA TYR A 64 1.25 -2.93 -4.11
C TYR A 64 0.33 -3.93 -3.40
N GLN A 65 0.89 -4.82 -2.59
CA GLN A 65 0.10 -5.79 -1.82
C GLN A 65 -0.81 -5.11 -0.78
N LEU A 66 -0.36 -3.99 -0.21
CA LEU A 66 -1.10 -3.21 0.79
C LEU A 66 -2.02 -2.13 0.20
N ALA A 67 -2.15 -2.06 -1.13
CA ALA A 67 -2.96 -1.03 -1.79
C ALA A 67 -4.44 -1.05 -1.37
N TRP A 68 -4.93 -2.21 -0.90
CA TRP A 68 -6.32 -2.45 -0.49
C TRP A 68 -6.52 -2.68 1.01
N VAL A 69 -5.43 -2.57 1.77
CA VAL A 69 -5.45 -2.73 3.23
C VAL A 69 -5.43 -1.33 3.84
N ALA A 70 -6.34 -1.09 4.78
CA ALA A 70 -6.39 0.18 5.50
C ALA A 70 -5.09 0.39 6.28
N PRO A 71 -4.44 1.56 6.19
CA PRO A 71 -3.27 1.87 6.98
C PRO A 71 -3.56 1.78 8.47
N ASP A 72 -2.79 0.98 9.18
CA ASP A 72 -2.86 0.84 10.64
C ASP A 72 -1.47 0.89 11.28
N SER A 73 -1.41 1.42 12.50
CA SER A 73 -0.14 1.65 13.20
C SER A 73 0.58 0.35 13.55
N LYS A 74 -0.14 -0.74 13.83
CA LYS A 74 0.45 -2.02 14.27
C LYS A 74 1.17 -2.71 13.13
N THR A 75 0.53 -2.78 11.96
CA THR A 75 1.14 -3.32 10.75
C THR A 75 2.30 -2.44 10.29
N ALA A 76 2.15 -1.11 10.35
CA ALA A 76 3.23 -0.20 10.01
C ALA A 76 4.46 -0.37 10.93
N GLU A 77 4.26 -0.52 12.23
CA GLU A 77 5.35 -0.81 13.18
C GLU A 77 6.03 -2.15 12.87
N CYS A 78 5.25 -3.17 12.47
CA CYS A 78 5.82 -4.45 12.03
C CYS A 78 6.69 -4.29 10.78
N ILE A 79 6.24 -3.51 9.80
CA ILE A 79 7.02 -3.21 8.59
C ILE A 79 8.29 -2.45 8.95
N ASP A 80 8.22 -1.47 9.86
CA ASP A 80 9.39 -0.73 10.33
C ASP A 80 10.40 -1.66 11.03
N LYS A 81 9.94 -2.62 11.84
CA LYS A 81 10.79 -3.66 12.43
C LYS A 81 11.46 -4.53 11.36
N MET A 82 10.72 -4.94 10.34
CA MET A 82 11.28 -5.72 9.22
C MET A 82 12.32 -4.93 8.41
N ILE A 83 12.10 -3.63 8.20
CA ILE A 83 13.09 -2.73 7.58
C ILE A 83 14.37 -2.69 8.43
N LEU A 84 14.23 -2.55 9.76
CA LEU A 84 15.37 -2.52 10.67
C LEU A 84 16.11 -3.86 10.71
N GLN A 85 15.39 -4.98 10.72
CA GLN A 85 15.97 -6.32 10.63
C GLN A 85 16.80 -6.47 9.34
N PHE A 86 16.22 -6.11 8.19
CA PHE A 86 16.90 -6.19 6.89
C PHE A 86 18.19 -5.35 6.85
N ILE A 87 18.11 -4.10 7.31
CA ILE A 87 19.26 -3.19 7.35
C ILE A 87 20.38 -3.75 8.24
N ASN A 88 20.04 -4.24 9.44
CA ASN A 88 21.00 -4.82 10.39
C ASN A 88 21.45 -6.25 10.03
N GLY A 89 20.83 -6.91 9.03
CA GLY A 89 21.14 -8.30 8.67
C GLY A 89 20.57 -9.32 9.65
N GLU A 90 19.52 -8.96 10.39
CA GLU A 90 18.75 -9.87 11.24
C GLU A 90 17.80 -10.71 10.36
N PRO A 91 17.45 -11.94 10.78
CA PRO A 91 16.41 -12.73 10.10
C PRO A 91 15.06 -12.00 10.15
N PRO A 92 14.24 -12.06 9.07
CA PRO A 92 12.93 -11.43 9.05
C PRO A 92 11.96 -12.20 9.95
N VAL A 93 11.65 -11.66 11.12
CA VAL A 93 10.69 -12.24 12.06
C VAL A 93 9.54 -11.27 12.26
N ILE A 94 8.32 -11.74 12.04
CA ILE A 94 7.09 -10.96 12.20
C ILE A 94 6.74 -10.92 13.69
N GLY A 95 6.62 -9.72 14.26
CA GLY A 95 6.07 -9.50 15.61
C GLY A 95 7.05 -9.61 16.77
N GLU A 96 8.24 -10.20 16.59
CA GLU A 96 9.27 -10.22 17.63
C GLU A 96 10.15 -8.96 17.64
N GLY A 97 10.64 -8.61 18.83
CA GLY A 97 11.64 -7.55 19.02
C GLY A 97 13.00 -7.95 18.43
N ALA A 98 13.95 -7.00 18.40
CA ALA A 98 15.31 -7.28 17.96
C ALA A 98 15.92 -8.44 18.75
N GLN A 99 16.50 -9.43 18.08
CA GLN A 99 17.14 -10.59 18.70
C GLN A 99 18.60 -10.29 19.14
N GLY A 100 18.99 -9.02 19.32
CA GLY A 100 20.36 -8.64 19.70
C GLY A 100 20.65 -7.13 19.62
N HIS A 101 21.92 -6.76 19.84
CA HIS A 101 22.41 -5.39 19.69
C HIS A 101 22.47 -4.98 18.22
N ARG A 102 21.68 -3.96 17.84
CA ARG A 102 21.68 -3.39 16.50
C ARG A 102 22.89 -2.51 16.27
N MET A 103 23.53 -2.67 15.12
CA MET A 103 24.57 -1.73 14.67
C MET A 103 23.98 -0.36 14.34
N LEU A 104 22.76 -0.32 13.80
CA LEU A 104 22.08 0.91 13.42
C LEU A 104 20.79 1.09 14.19
N HIS A 105 20.72 2.21 14.91
CA HIS A 105 19.54 2.63 15.61
C HIS A 105 18.45 3.10 14.63
N GLN A 106 17.19 2.95 15.04
CA GLN A 106 16.02 3.32 14.25
C GLN A 106 16.06 4.79 13.77
N SER A 107 16.53 5.69 14.63
CA SER A 107 16.65 7.12 14.31
C SER A 107 17.58 7.37 13.13
N THR A 108 18.67 6.60 12.99
CA THR A 108 19.62 6.73 11.87
C THR A 108 19.03 6.18 10.58
N VAL A 109 18.32 5.05 10.66
CA VAL A 109 17.70 4.40 9.49
C VAL A 109 16.62 5.30 8.86
N PHE A 110 15.78 5.93 9.69
CA PHE A 110 14.68 6.78 9.22
C PHE A 110 15.03 8.27 9.12
N ALA A 111 16.26 8.67 9.49
CA ALA A 111 16.71 10.05 9.31
C ALA A 111 16.89 10.40 7.81
N PRO A 112 16.71 11.68 7.43
CA PRO A 112 17.00 12.15 6.09
C PRO A 112 18.48 11.96 5.70
N LYS A 113 18.74 11.78 4.40
CA LYS A 113 20.12 11.64 3.87
C LYS A 113 21.04 12.81 4.22
N HIS A 114 20.51 14.04 4.27
CA HIS A 114 21.28 15.23 4.62
C HIS A 114 21.64 15.32 6.12
N GLN A 115 21.03 14.48 6.96
CA GLN A 115 21.35 14.34 8.40
C GLN A 115 22.10 13.03 8.67
N ALA A 116 22.88 12.56 7.69
CA ALA A 116 23.60 11.28 7.73
C ALA A 116 22.71 10.03 7.94
N GLY A 117 21.40 10.12 7.65
CA GLY A 117 20.48 8.99 7.68
C GLY A 117 20.37 8.24 6.35
N LEU A 118 19.62 7.13 6.32
CA LEU A 118 19.42 6.34 5.10
C LEU A 118 18.30 6.89 4.19
N GLY A 119 17.53 7.86 4.67
CA GLY A 119 16.41 8.45 3.95
C GLY A 119 15.22 7.51 3.77
N LEU A 120 15.17 6.41 4.53
CA LEU A 120 13.96 5.59 4.63
C LEU A 120 12.91 6.36 5.44
N LYS A 121 11.63 6.11 5.15
CA LYS A 121 10.52 6.74 5.87
C LYS A 121 9.81 5.67 6.72
N PRO A 122 9.37 6.00 7.95
CA PRO A 122 8.54 5.09 8.74
C PRO A 122 7.30 4.71 7.93
N ALA A 123 6.96 3.41 7.90
CA ALA A 123 6.05 2.77 6.95
C ALA A 123 4.65 3.38 6.91
N PHE A 124 4.15 3.86 8.06
CA PHE A 124 2.80 4.42 8.16
C PHE A 124 2.61 5.62 7.23
N PHE A 125 3.61 6.50 7.11
CA PHE A 125 3.53 7.71 6.29
C PHE A 125 3.41 7.42 4.79
N PRO A 126 4.35 6.70 4.14
CA PRO A 126 4.28 6.41 2.72
C PRO A 126 3.12 5.45 2.39
N TRP A 127 2.71 4.56 3.30
CA TRP A 127 1.51 3.74 3.11
C TRP A 127 0.24 4.58 3.13
N SER A 128 0.07 5.44 4.15
CA SER A 128 -1.06 6.36 4.25
C SER A 128 -1.13 7.30 3.06
N ALA A 129 0.00 7.89 2.65
CA ALA A 129 0.05 8.80 1.50
C ALA A 129 -0.41 8.12 0.19
N ARG A 130 0.00 6.86 -0.04
CA ARG A 130 -0.47 6.10 -1.21
C ARG A 130 -1.96 5.78 -1.13
N HIS A 131 -2.44 5.32 0.03
CA HIS A 131 -3.85 5.03 0.22
C HIS A 131 -4.72 6.29 0.02
N ARG A 132 -4.23 7.46 0.46
CA ARG A 132 -4.86 8.77 0.21
C ARG A 132 -4.93 9.12 -1.28
N GLY A 133 -3.85 8.88 -2.04
CA GLY A 133 -3.83 9.07 -3.49
C GLY A 133 -4.85 8.18 -4.21
N HIS A 134 -4.94 6.90 -3.83
CA HIS A 134 -5.96 5.99 -4.36
C HIS A 134 -7.38 6.43 -3.98
N SER A 135 -7.58 6.84 -2.73
CA SER A 135 -8.85 7.34 -2.20
C SER A 135 -9.39 8.51 -3.02
N LEU A 136 -8.54 9.49 -3.33
CA LEU A 136 -8.91 10.65 -4.14
C LEU A 136 -9.33 10.27 -5.57
N ARG A 137 -8.59 9.36 -6.21
CA ARG A 137 -8.94 8.90 -7.57
C ARG A 137 -10.22 8.06 -7.58
N PHE A 138 -10.46 7.28 -6.52
CA PHE A 138 -11.73 6.57 -6.35
C PHE A 138 -12.91 7.55 -6.24
N LEU A 139 -12.78 8.56 -5.37
CA LEU A 139 -13.82 9.59 -5.19
C LEU A 139 -14.05 10.39 -6.46
N GLN A 140 -12.99 10.72 -7.20
CA GLN A 140 -13.12 11.35 -8.51
C GLN A 140 -13.91 10.46 -9.48
N ALA A 141 -13.51 9.20 -9.64
CA ALA A 141 -14.21 8.24 -10.51
C ALA A 141 -15.69 8.12 -10.13
N ALA A 142 -15.99 8.03 -8.84
CA ALA A 142 -17.32 7.87 -8.28
C ALA A 142 -18.22 9.12 -8.43
N LEU A 143 -17.64 10.33 -8.39
CA LEU A 143 -18.41 11.57 -8.35
C LEU A 143 -18.50 12.28 -9.72
N THR A 144 -17.62 11.95 -10.67
CA THR A 144 -17.54 12.67 -11.96
C THR A 144 -17.85 11.82 -13.18
N THR A 145 -18.14 10.53 -13.02
CA THR A 145 -18.39 9.63 -14.17
C THR A 145 -19.84 9.18 -14.18
N SER A 146 -20.47 9.21 -15.35
CA SER A 146 -21.74 8.52 -15.61
C SER A 146 -21.69 7.90 -17.01
N PRO A 147 -21.88 6.57 -17.16
CA PRO A 147 -22.12 5.59 -16.11
C PRO A 147 -20.86 5.30 -15.26
N ASP A 148 -21.06 4.77 -14.06
CA ASP A 148 -19.99 4.37 -13.14
C ASP A 148 -18.98 3.43 -13.80
N PRO A 149 -17.66 3.62 -13.59
CA PRO A 149 -16.66 2.67 -14.06
C PRO A 149 -16.89 1.29 -13.45
N ALA A 150 -16.88 0.25 -14.30
CA ALA A 150 -17.16 -1.13 -13.90
C ALA A 150 -16.28 -1.63 -12.75
N TRP A 151 -15.05 -1.12 -12.63
CA TRP A 151 -14.12 -1.47 -11.56
C TRP A 151 -14.49 -0.84 -10.20
N SER A 152 -15.21 0.27 -10.20
CA SER A 152 -15.60 1.03 -9.00
C SER A 152 -17.02 0.74 -8.54
N SER A 153 -17.93 0.43 -9.47
CA SER A 153 -19.36 0.20 -9.23
C SER A 153 -19.66 -0.81 -8.11
N PRO A 154 -19.02 -1.99 -8.02
CA PRO A 154 -19.27 -2.93 -6.92
C PRO A 154 -18.93 -2.35 -5.54
N SER A 155 -17.86 -1.56 -5.47
CA SER A 155 -17.44 -0.92 -4.22
C SER A 155 -18.42 0.17 -3.80
N MET A 156 -18.90 0.98 -4.74
CA MET A 156 -19.91 1.99 -4.48
C MET A 156 -21.23 1.36 -4.04
N ALA A 157 -21.65 0.26 -4.68
CA ALA A 157 -22.86 -0.47 -4.29
C ALA A 157 -22.78 -1.02 -2.86
N VAL A 158 -21.64 -1.58 -2.44
CA VAL A 158 -21.44 -2.05 -1.05
C VAL A 158 -21.58 -0.91 -0.05
N ILE A 159 -21.01 0.25 -0.36
CA ILE A 159 -21.05 1.42 0.53
C ILE A 159 -22.45 2.03 0.56
N ALA A 160 -23.09 2.18 -0.60
CA ALA A 160 -24.46 2.68 -0.72
C ALA A 160 -25.44 1.77 0.03
N ASN A 161 -25.28 0.44 -0.08
CA ASN A 161 -26.09 -0.51 0.67
C ASN A 161 -25.89 -0.38 2.19
N ALA A 162 -24.66 -0.12 2.64
CA ALA A 162 -24.41 0.15 4.06
C ALA A 162 -24.98 1.51 4.52
N TYR A 163 -25.14 2.47 3.61
CA TYR A 163 -25.73 3.78 3.82
C TYR A 163 -27.24 3.84 3.52
N ALA A 164 -27.85 2.75 3.08
CA ALA A 164 -29.28 2.71 2.85
C ALA A 164 -30.05 2.86 4.19
N PRO A 165 -31.24 3.50 4.19
CA PRO A 165 -31.95 4.06 3.05
C PRO A 165 -31.65 5.55 2.80
N TRP A 166 -30.57 6.10 3.35
CA TRP A 166 -30.37 7.56 3.42
C TRP A 166 -29.88 8.22 2.13
N GLY A 167 -29.51 7.43 1.12
CA GLY A 167 -29.07 7.93 -0.17
C GLY A 167 -28.10 6.99 -0.86
N ASP A 168 -27.47 7.49 -1.92
CA ASP A 168 -26.44 6.79 -2.67
C ASP A 168 -25.02 7.12 -2.15
N PHE A 169 -24.00 6.72 -2.91
CA PHE A 169 -22.61 7.02 -2.58
C PHE A 169 -22.29 8.52 -2.65
N ALA A 170 -22.88 9.25 -3.60
CA ALA A 170 -22.64 10.68 -3.76
C ALA A 170 -23.23 11.46 -2.57
N ASP A 171 -24.44 11.10 -2.13
CA ASP A 171 -25.05 11.64 -0.92
C ASP A 171 -24.15 11.43 0.31
N LEU A 172 -23.59 10.22 0.46
CA LEU A 172 -22.64 9.93 1.54
C LEU A 172 -21.35 10.74 1.42
N ALA A 173 -20.82 10.90 0.21
CA ALA A 173 -19.58 11.63 -0.03
C ALA A 173 -19.68 13.11 0.40
N PHE A 174 -20.88 13.69 0.37
CA PHE A 174 -21.14 15.06 0.82
C PHE A 174 -21.85 15.16 2.19
N ALA A 175 -22.23 14.03 2.80
CA ALA A 175 -22.87 14.00 4.12
C ALA A 175 -21.99 14.59 5.24
N ASP A 176 -22.59 15.25 6.22
CA ASP A 176 -21.88 15.78 7.39
C ASP A 176 -21.36 14.64 8.31
N PRO A 177 -20.03 14.52 8.55
CA PRO A 177 -19.45 13.49 9.41
C PRO A 177 -19.84 13.63 10.89
N SER A 178 -20.35 14.79 11.31
CA SER A 178 -20.81 15.01 12.68
C SER A 178 -22.08 14.23 12.99
N LEU A 179 -22.87 13.88 11.97
CA LEU A 179 -24.15 13.21 12.13
C LEU A 179 -23.99 11.82 12.77
N PRO A 180 -24.82 11.46 13.78
CA PRO A 180 -24.72 10.17 14.48
C PRO A 180 -24.76 8.96 13.54
N ARG A 181 -25.55 9.03 12.46
CA ARG A 181 -25.66 7.98 11.45
C ARG A 181 -24.34 7.75 10.69
N ILE A 182 -23.62 8.82 10.36
CA ILE A 182 -22.34 8.74 9.64
C ILE A 182 -21.28 8.18 10.58
N ARG A 183 -21.25 8.63 11.84
CA ARG A 183 -20.38 8.03 12.87
C ARG A 183 -20.64 6.53 13.03
N ARG A 184 -21.91 6.12 13.10
CA ARG A 184 -22.29 4.70 13.19
C ARG A 184 -21.84 3.90 11.97
N LEU A 185 -22.05 4.44 10.76
CA LEU A 185 -21.58 3.86 9.50
C LEU A 185 -20.06 3.66 9.51
N LEU A 186 -19.30 4.68 9.91
CA LEU A 186 -17.84 4.63 9.97
C LEU A 186 -17.31 3.67 11.04
N THR A 187 -18.13 3.25 11.99
CA THR A 187 -17.79 2.18 12.96
C THR A 187 -18.34 0.81 12.57
N SER A 188 -19.21 0.73 11.57
CA SER A 188 -19.93 -0.50 11.21
C SER A 188 -19.02 -1.53 10.55
N LYS A 189 -19.21 -2.81 10.88
CA LYS A 189 -18.54 -3.93 10.17
C LYS A 189 -19.04 -4.12 8.74
N ALA A 190 -20.19 -3.53 8.40
CA ALA A 190 -20.73 -3.57 7.03
C ALA A 190 -19.88 -2.76 6.04
N VAL A 191 -19.10 -1.78 6.53
CA VAL A 191 -18.19 -1.00 5.70
C VAL A 191 -16.76 -1.53 5.90
N PRO A 192 -16.07 -1.97 4.84
CA PRO A 192 -14.66 -2.35 4.92
C PRO A 192 -13.77 -1.22 5.45
N ASP A 193 -12.76 -1.55 6.24
CA ASP A 193 -11.93 -0.56 6.93
C ASP A 193 -11.21 0.41 5.99
N ARG A 194 -10.86 -0.05 4.78
CA ARG A 194 -10.28 0.81 3.73
C ARG A 194 -11.21 1.97 3.36
N PHE A 195 -12.52 1.73 3.32
CA PHE A 195 -13.51 2.74 2.96
C PHE A 195 -13.81 3.66 4.14
N LYS A 196 -13.76 3.14 5.36
CA LYS A 196 -13.78 4.00 6.57
C LYS A 196 -12.59 4.95 6.56
N PHE A 197 -11.38 4.44 6.30
CA PHE A 197 -10.18 5.26 6.20
C PHE A 197 -10.30 6.31 5.08
N MET A 198 -10.75 5.89 3.90
CA MET A 198 -11.02 6.77 2.76
C MET A 198 -12.03 7.88 3.09
N LEU A 199 -13.18 7.54 3.65
CA LEU A 199 -14.25 8.49 3.98
C LEU A 199 -13.81 9.46 5.07
N ASN A 200 -13.16 8.98 6.14
CA ASN A 200 -12.61 9.87 7.17
C ASN A 200 -11.61 10.87 6.60
N TYR A 201 -10.72 10.40 5.71
CA TYR A 201 -9.78 11.26 5.02
C TYR A 201 -10.48 12.28 4.12
N TRP A 202 -11.46 11.83 3.32
CA TRP A 202 -12.24 12.71 2.45
C TRP A 202 -12.99 13.78 3.23
N PHE A 203 -13.69 13.40 4.31
CA PHE A 203 -14.42 14.33 5.17
C PHE A 203 -13.51 15.40 5.80
N SER A 204 -12.28 15.01 6.15
CA SER A 204 -11.27 15.94 6.67
C SER A 204 -10.75 16.90 5.60
N MET A 205 -10.60 16.43 4.35
CA MET A 205 -9.97 17.20 3.29
C MET A 205 -10.92 18.04 2.45
N ARG A 206 -12.16 17.60 2.23
CA ARG A 206 -13.12 18.29 1.34
C ARG A 206 -13.49 19.70 1.83
N VAL A 207 -13.22 19.99 3.11
CA VAL A 207 -13.40 21.30 3.75
C VAL A 207 -12.17 22.21 3.55
N GLY A 208 -11.02 21.64 3.20
CA GLY A 208 -9.79 22.36 2.90
C GLY A 208 -9.65 22.68 1.40
N PRO A 209 -8.66 23.51 1.00
CA PRO A 209 -8.40 23.90 -0.39
C PRO A 209 -7.83 22.76 -1.26
N SER A 210 -7.92 21.51 -0.81
CA SER A 210 -7.40 20.34 -1.53
C SER A 210 -8.19 20.10 -2.81
N THR A 211 -7.59 20.45 -3.95
CA THR A 211 -8.14 20.15 -5.26
C THR A 211 -8.18 18.63 -5.46
N LEU A 212 -9.32 18.11 -5.94
CA LEU A 212 -9.35 16.78 -6.55
C LEU A 212 -8.20 16.69 -7.58
N PRO A 213 -7.50 15.54 -7.68
CA PRO A 213 -6.46 15.39 -8.69
C PRO A 213 -7.02 15.71 -10.08
N ALA A 214 -6.18 16.26 -10.96
CA ALA A 214 -6.61 16.64 -12.30
C ALA A 214 -7.35 15.47 -12.99
N PRO A 215 -8.51 15.73 -13.64
CA PRO A 215 -9.23 14.70 -14.39
C PRO A 215 -8.29 14.00 -15.36
N SER A 216 -8.22 12.68 -15.26
CA SER A 216 -7.44 11.86 -16.18
C SER A 216 -8.36 10.88 -16.87
N PRO A 217 -8.36 10.81 -18.22
CA PRO A 217 -9.16 9.84 -18.95
C PRO A 217 -8.84 8.39 -18.54
N LEU A 218 -7.62 8.15 -18.04
CA LEU A 218 -7.20 6.83 -17.55
C LEU A 218 -7.98 6.40 -16.31
N ILE A 219 -8.36 7.33 -15.42
CA ILE A 219 -9.11 7.01 -14.18
C ILE A 219 -10.46 6.35 -14.52
N HIS A 220 -11.04 6.67 -15.68
CA HIS A 220 -12.28 6.08 -16.16
C HIS A 220 -12.05 4.76 -16.89
N ALA A 221 -10.92 4.62 -17.60
CA ALA A 221 -10.62 3.45 -18.44
C ALA A 221 -9.97 2.29 -17.69
N GLN A 222 -9.23 2.56 -16.61
CA GLN A 222 -8.42 1.55 -15.94
C GLN A 222 -8.64 1.55 -14.42
N PRO A 223 -8.58 0.36 -13.80
CA PRO A 223 -8.71 0.25 -12.36
C PRO A 223 -7.49 0.85 -11.65
N LEU A 224 -7.68 1.35 -10.43
CA LEU A 224 -6.63 2.03 -9.63
C LEU A 224 -5.41 1.15 -9.31
N TRP A 225 -5.54 -0.17 -9.41
CA TRP A 225 -4.44 -1.13 -9.23
C TRP A 225 -3.70 -1.44 -10.53
N SER A 226 -4.05 -0.76 -11.63
CA SER A 226 -3.21 -0.76 -12.83
C SER A 226 -1.85 -0.13 -12.48
N ASN A 227 -0.78 -0.77 -12.93
CA ASN A 227 0.59 -0.30 -12.71
C ASN A 227 0.81 1.13 -13.20
N GLN A 228 -0.01 1.63 -14.14
CA GLN A 228 0.04 3.00 -14.64
C GLN A 228 -0.30 4.06 -13.58
N PHE A 229 -0.95 3.65 -12.48
CA PHE A 229 -1.31 4.53 -11.37
C PHE A 229 -0.41 4.36 -10.14
N LEU A 230 0.50 3.38 -10.19
CA LEU A 230 1.55 3.17 -9.20
C LEU A 230 2.75 4.04 -9.61
N PRO A 231 3.40 4.74 -8.66
CA PRO A 231 4.60 5.50 -8.93
C PRO A 231 5.79 4.61 -9.32
#